data_AF-A0A0R2D9C9-F1
#
_entry.id   AF-A0A0R2D9C9-F1
#
_cell.length_a   1.000
_cell.length_b   1.000
_cell.length_c   1.000
_cell.angle_alpha   90.00
_cell.angle_beta   90.00
_cell.angle_gamma   90.00
#
_symmetry.space_group_name_H-M   'P 1'
#
loop_
_entity.id
_entity.type
_entity.pdbx_description
1 polymer ?
#
loop_
_entity_poly.entity_id
_entity_poly.type
_entity_poly.pdbx_seq_one_letter_code
_entity_poly.pdbx_strand_id
1 'polypeptide(L)'
;MSDDDMVYVDGYLNKIKEAYCRFPKADVILFNVRIHDKTGVHNKVTKTGKVHFWNALRYGTATLTFRTSIIKKKNITFSLLFGGGAKYASGEDSLFIWDCLKRGLHIITVKETIADVYNNDSTWFKGYNERYFKDKGALFYALSPLFYRLFILQFLVRKRNLYTAHYNKNTVAQLLLSGALEFKNKRDNKKK
;
A
#
# COMPACT_ATOMS: atom_id res chain seq x y z
N MET A 1 -12.38 4.62 2.43
CA MET A 1 -12.55 3.29 3.05
C MET A 1 -12.47 3.45 4.56
N SER A 2 -12.91 2.47 5.35
CA SER A 2 -12.79 2.48 6.81
C SER A 2 -11.97 1.28 7.27
N ASP A 3 -11.38 1.40 8.45
CA ASP A 3 -10.68 0.33 9.17
C ASP A 3 -11.18 0.34 10.63
N ASP A 4 -10.95 -0.74 11.37
CA ASP A 4 -11.47 -0.93 12.73
C ASP A 4 -10.78 0.00 13.75
N ASP A 5 -9.55 0.40 13.46
CA ASP A 5 -8.72 1.27 14.30
C ASP A 5 -8.81 2.76 13.91
N MET A 6 -9.78 3.11 13.04
CA MET A 6 -9.90 4.44 12.46
C MET A 6 -11.08 5.23 13.03
N VAL A 7 -10.80 6.42 13.54
CA VAL A 7 -11.78 7.39 14.06
C VAL A 7 -11.84 8.60 13.13
N TYR A 8 -12.97 8.80 12.47
CA TYR A 8 -13.14 9.95 11.57
C TYR A 8 -13.26 11.26 12.35
N VAL A 9 -12.64 12.32 11.84
CA VAL A 9 -12.76 13.67 12.44
C VAL A 9 -14.11 14.31 12.12
N ASP A 10 -14.52 15.26 12.95
CA ASP A 10 -15.74 16.02 12.70
C ASP A 10 -15.72 16.70 11.31
N GLY A 11 -16.83 16.58 10.60
CA GLY A 11 -17.00 17.15 9.26
C GLY A 11 -16.15 16.48 8.16
N TYR A 12 -15.58 15.28 8.38
CA TYR A 12 -14.77 14.58 7.37
C TYR A 12 -15.47 14.45 6.01
N LEU A 13 -16.78 14.20 6.01
CA LEU A 13 -17.57 14.10 4.76
C LEU A 13 -17.55 15.41 3.95
N ASN A 14 -17.65 16.56 4.63
CA ASN A 14 -17.60 17.86 3.97
C ASN A 14 -16.20 18.10 3.39
N LYS A 15 -15.14 17.78 4.15
CA LYS A 15 -13.75 17.86 3.67
C LYS A 15 -13.55 17.01 2.40
N ILE A 16 -14.12 15.80 2.38
CA ILE A 16 -14.05 14.92 1.20
C ILE A 16 -14.78 15.53 0.01
N LYS A 17 -16.02 16.00 0.20
CA LYS A 17 -16.82 16.63 -0.85
C LYS A 17 -16.10 17.86 -1.43
N GLU A 18 -15.64 18.77 -0.58
CA GLU A 18 -14.91 19.98 -0.96
C GLU A 18 -13.65 19.65 -1.76
N ALA A 19 -12.89 18.64 -1.36
CA ALA A 19 -11.70 18.21 -2.09
C ALA A 19 -12.04 17.69 -3.50
N TYR A 20 -13.12 16.92 -3.66
CA TYR A 20 -13.56 16.47 -4.99
C TYR A 20 -14.17 17.60 -5.84
N CYS A 21 -14.77 18.63 -5.22
CA CYS A 21 -15.18 19.85 -5.91
C CYS A 21 -13.96 20.66 -6.39
N ARG A 22 -12.93 20.80 -5.54
CA ARG A 22 -11.69 21.52 -5.85
C ARG A 22 -10.83 20.78 -6.90
N PHE A 23 -10.88 19.45 -6.90
CA PHE A 23 -10.14 18.60 -7.83
C PHE A 23 -11.09 17.71 -8.65
N PRO A 24 -11.89 18.29 -9.57
CA PRO A 24 -12.94 17.54 -10.27
C PRO A 24 -12.37 16.41 -11.16
N LYS A 25 -11.14 16.59 -11.67
CA LYS A 25 -10.41 15.60 -12.48
C LYS A 25 -9.79 14.45 -11.66
N ALA A 26 -9.87 14.46 -10.33
CA ALA A 26 -9.35 13.37 -9.52
C ALA A 26 -10.32 12.17 -9.52
N ASP A 27 -9.80 11.00 -9.87
CA ASP A 27 -10.53 9.73 -9.76
C ASP A 27 -10.37 9.14 -8.35
N VAL A 28 -9.19 9.36 -7.77
CA VAL A 28 -8.79 8.88 -6.45
C VAL A 28 -8.13 10.04 -5.69
N ILE A 29 -8.55 10.24 -4.44
CA ILE A 29 -7.93 11.21 -3.53
C ILE A 29 -7.42 10.45 -2.31
N LEU A 30 -6.15 10.68 -1.97
CA LEU A 30 -5.51 10.16 -0.77
C LEU A 30 -5.45 11.28 0.27
N PHE A 31 -6.30 11.21 1.28
CA PHE A 31 -6.37 12.17 2.37
C PHE A 31 -5.33 11.89 3.44
N ASN A 32 -5.05 12.90 4.25
CA ASN A 32 -4.25 12.68 5.42
C ASN A 32 -5.03 11.92 6.49
N VAL A 33 -4.32 11.02 7.18
CA VAL A 33 -4.74 10.43 8.44
C VAL A 33 -3.62 10.63 9.44
N ARG A 34 -3.99 10.89 10.70
CA ARG A 34 -3.04 11.00 11.81
C ARG A 34 -2.83 9.62 12.41
N ILE A 35 -1.61 9.11 12.34
CA ILE A 35 -1.24 7.83 12.95
C ILE A 35 -0.81 8.11 14.39
N HIS A 36 -1.46 7.47 15.34
CA HIS A 36 -1.08 7.45 16.75
C HIS A 36 -0.33 6.15 17.03
N ASP A 37 0.93 6.25 17.41
CA ASP A 37 1.76 5.12 17.80
C ASP A 37 2.64 5.46 19.01
N LYS A 38 3.48 4.50 19.45
CA LYS A 38 4.37 4.64 20.62
C LYS A 38 5.39 5.80 20.49
N THR A 39 5.60 6.31 19.28
CA THR A 39 6.52 7.41 18.98
C THR A 39 5.82 8.77 18.84
N GLY A 40 4.49 8.81 18.97
CA GLY A 40 3.68 10.03 18.94
C GLY A 40 2.64 10.05 17.80
N VAL A 41 2.23 11.26 17.42
CA VAL A 41 1.21 11.49 16.39
C VAL A 41 1.86 11.99 15.11
N HIS A 42 1.65 11.27 14.00
CA HIS A 42 2.31 11.55 12.73
C HIS A 42 1.31 11.66 11.57
N ASN A 43 1.53 12.62 10.67
CA ASN A 43 0.71 12.76 9.46
C ASN A 43 1.16 11.77 8.38
N LYS A 44 0.24 10.96 7.87
CA LYS A 44 0.52 10.02 6.77
C LYS A 44 0.74 10.73 5.43
N VAL A 45 -0.02 11.79 5.16
CA VAL A 45 0.07 12.61 3.95
C VAL A 45 0.50 14.01 4.32
N THR A 46 1.72 14.37 3.95
CA THR A 46 2.35 15.66 4.30
C THR A 46 2.39 16.66 3.17
N LYS A 47 1.93 16.28 1.96
CA LYS A 47 1.89 17.14 0.77
C LYS A 47 0.67 16.87 -0.09
N THR A 48 0.13 17.95 -0.67
CA THR A 48 -0.87 17.88 -1.74
C THR A 48 -0.13 17.74 -3.06
N GLY A 49 -0.59 16.83 -3.93
CA GLY A 49 0.00 16.67 -5.25
C GLY A 49 -0.26 15.32 -5.90
N LYS A 50 0.29 15.15 -7.11
CA LYS A 50 0.08 13.96 -7.92
C LYS A 50 0.80 12.73 -7.36
N VAL A 51 0.10 11.60 -7.41
CA VAL A 51 0.68 10.28 -7.11
C VAL A 51 1.21 9.67 -8.39
N HIS A 52 2.39 9.07 -8.28
CA HIS A 52 3.12 8.45 -9.36
C HIS A 52 3.62 7.07 -8.91
N PHE A 53 4.01 6.21 -9.85
CA PHE A 53 4.51 4.87 -9.55
C PHE A 53 5.63 4.86 -8.49
N TRP A 54 6.59 5.80 -8.56
CA TRP A 54 7.71 5.86 -7.61
C TRP A 54 7.32 6.32 -6.20
N ASN A 55 6.11 6.87 -5.99
CA ASN A 55 5.65 7.32 -4.68
C ASN A 55 4.38 6.61 -4.18
N ALA A 56 3.75 5.76 -5.00
CA ALA A 56 2.47 5.11 -4.70
C ALA A 56 2.49 4.19 -3.47
N LEU A 57 3.57 3.41 -3.30
CA LEU A 57 3.66 2.34 -2.30
C LEU A 57 3.82 2.83 -0.84
N ARG A 58 3.69 4.13 -0.59
CA ARG A 58 3.76 4.71 0.77
C ARG A 58 2.40 4.92 1.41
N TYR A 59 1.34 4.92 0.60
CA TYR A 59 -0.03 5.18 1.03
C TYR A 59 -0.76 3.87 1.22
N GLY A 60 -1.69 3.85 2.18
CA GLY A 60 -2.50 2.69 2.47
C GLY A 60 -3.99 3.02 2.55
N THR A 61 -4.80 1.99 2.72
CA THR A 61 -6.27 2.03 2.64
C THR A 61 -6.93 3.11 3.51
N ALA A 62 -6.41 3.37 4.70
CA ALA A 62 -6.92 4.43 5.59
C ALA A 62 -6.94 5.83 4.94
N THR A 63 -6.03 6.09 4.00
CA THR A 63 -5.97 7.37 3.27
C THR A 63 -6.92 7.44 2.08
N LEU A 64 -7.47 6.30 1.63
CA LEU A 64 -7.99 6.11 0.28
C LEU A 64 -9.47 6.46 0.15
N THR A 65 -9.79 7.37 -0.78
CA THR A 65 -11.13 7.58 -1.33
C THR A 65 -11.09 7.51 -2.86
N PHE A 66 -12.19 7.08 -3.49
CA PHE A 66 -12.26 6.99 -4.94
C PHE A 66 -13.70 7.14 -5.46
N ARG A 67 -13.83 7.49 -6.74
CA ARG A 67 -15.12 7.45 -7.45
C ARG A 67 -15.47 6.02 -7.80
N THR A 68 -16.44 5.44 -7.11
CA THR A 68 -16.87 4.04 -7.28
C THR A 68 -17.25 3.70 -8.72
N SER A 69 -17.89 4.63 -9.44
CA SER A 69 -18.27 4.44 -10.85
C SER A 69 -17.05 4.20 -11.75
N ILE A 70 -15.94 4.92 -11.52
CA ILE A 70 -14.69 4.78 -12.29
C ILE A 70 -14.01 3.46 -11.96
N ILE A 71 -13.92 3.09 -10.68
CA ILE A 71 -13.33 1.82 -10.22
C ILE A 71 -14.07 0.62 -10.84
N LYS A 72 -15.41 0.65 -10.80
CA LYS A 72 -16.26 -0.38 -11.41
C LYS A 72 -16.09 -0.43 -12.92
N LYS A 73 -16.18 0.71 -13.61
CA LYS A 73 -16.00 0.79 -15.08
C LYS A 73 -14.65 0.26 -15.54
N LYS A 74 -13.60 0.49 -14.74
CA LYS A 74 -12.24 0.04 -15.03
C LYS A 74 -11.95 -1.37 -14.50
N ASN A 75 -12.90 -2.06 -13.88
CA ASN A 75 -12.74 -3.39 -13.28
C ASN A 75 -11.49 -3.49 -12.38
N ILE A 76 -11.37 -2.56 -11.43
CA ILE A 76 -10.32 -2.55 -10.41
C ILE A 76 -10.91 -3.11 -9.11
N THR A 77 -10.25 -4.10 -8.54
CA THR A 77 -10.65 -4.75 -7.28
C THR A 77 -9.44 -4.95 -6.39
N PHE A 78 -9.67 -5.12 -5.08
CA PHE A 78 -8.63 -5.54 -4.16
C PHE A 78 -8.22 -6.98 -4.42
N SER A 79 -6.93 -7.28 -4.27
CA SER A 79 -6.45 -8.65 -4.40
C SER A 79 -6.84 -9.47 -3.18
N LEU A 80 -7.50 -10.61 -3.39
CA LEU A 80 -7.80 -11.57 -2.32
C LEU A 80 -6.57 -12.40 -1.89
N LEU A 81 -5.44 -12.26 -2.60
CA LEU A 81 -4.20 -12.97 -2.25
C LEU A 81 -3.38 -12.21 -1.21
N PHE A 82 -3.58 -10.90 -1.08
CA PHE A 82 -2.80 -10.01 -0.23
C PHE A 82 -3.70 -9.38 0.83
N GLY A 83 -3.18 -9.19 2.04
CA GLY A 83 -3.86 -8.54 3.15
C GLY A 83 -3.88 -9.34 4.44
N GLY A 84 -4.41 -8.73 5.50
CA GLY A 84 -4.60 -9.38 6.80
C GLY A 84 -5.40 -10.68 6.65
N GLY A 85 -4.90 -11.77 7.21
CA GLY A 85 -5.51 -13.10 7.09
C GLY A 85 -5.40 -13.76 5.70
N ALA A 86 -4.86 -13.08 4.69
CA ALA A 86 -4.66 -13.65 3.36
C ALA A 86 -3.38 -14.50 3.27
N LYS A 87 -3.16 -15.10 2.09
CA LYS A 87 -1.96 -15.90 1.82
C LYS A 87 -0.68 -15.08 2.05
N TYR A 88 -0.64 -13.87 1.47
CA TYR A 88 0.43 -12.91 1.66
C TYR A 88 -0.07 -11.83 2.63
N ALA A 89 0.64 -11.62 3.73
CA ALA A 89 0.11 -10.90 4.89
C ALA A 89 -0.17 -9.40 4.69
N SER A 90 0.25 -8.81 3.56
CA SER A 90 0.03 -7.38 3.26
C SER A 90 0.25 -7.06 1.78
N GLY A 91 -0.33 -5.96 1.30
CA GLY A 91 -0.02 -5.32 0.02
C GLY A 91 -1.21 -5.14 -0.93
N GLU A 92 -2.41 -5.48 -0.49
CA GLU A 92 -3.69 -5.24 -1.15
C GLU A 92 -3.91 -3.78 -1.51
N ASP A 93 -3.54 -2.88 -0.61
CA ASP A 93 -3.64 -1.43 -0.75
C ASP A 93 -2.67 -0.91 -1.83
N SER A 94 -1.43 -1.39 -1.75
CA SER A 94 -0.35 -1.09 -2.68
C SER A 94 -0.71 -1.56 -4.08
N LEU A 95 -1.28 -2.77 -4.21
CA LEU A 95 -1.74 -3.33 -5.48
C LEU A 95 -2.92 -2.54 -6.04
N PHE A 96 -3.90 -2.19 -5.21
CA PHE A 96 -5.06 -1.40 -5.66
C PHE A 96 -4.64 -0.03 -6.22
N ILE A 97 -3.81 0.71 -5.48
CA ILE A 97 -3.30 2.02 -5.93
C ILE A 97 -2.46 1.86 -7.20
N TRP A 98 -1.63 0.82 -7.27
CA TRP A 98 -0.81 0.53 -8.43
C TRP A 98 -1.63 0.19 -9.68
N ASP A 99 -2.72 -0.57 -9.52
CA ASP A 99 -3.64 -0.90 -10.60
C ASP A 99 -4.44 0.32 -11.06
N CYS A 100 -4.82 1.22 -10.15
CA CYS A 100 -5.36 2.53 -10.52
C CYS A 100 -4.39 3.29 -11.43
N LEU A 101 -3.10 3.36 -11.08
CA LEU A 101 -2.09 4.03 -11.92
C LEU A 101 -1.91 3.33 -13.27
N LYS A 102 -1.83 1.99 -13.30
CA LYS A 102 -1.71 1.21 -14.55
C LYS A 102 -2.87 1.46 -15.50
N ARG A 103 -4.09 1.66 -14.98
CA ARG A 103 -5.30 1.91 -15.79
C ARG A 103 -5.53 3.38 -16.13
N GLY A 104 -4.55 4.24 -15.80
CA GLY A 104 -4.52 5.65 -16.15
C GLY A 104 -5.40 6.53 -15.28
N LEU A 105 -5.78 6.09 -14.07
CA LEU A 105 -6.57 6.92 -13.16
C LEU A 105 -5.73 8.07 -12.63
N HIS A 106 -6.37 9.23 -12.48
CA HIS A 106 -5.75 10.40 -11.88
C HIS A 106 -5.86 10.33 -10.36
N ILE A 107 -4.71 10.10 -9.72
CA ILE A 107 -4.59 9.97 -8.27
C ILE A 107 -3.85 11.20 -7.72
N ILE A 108 -4.44 11.83 -6.72
CA ILE A 108 -3.81 12.93 -5.97
C ILE A 108 -3.80 12.65 -4.48
N THR A 109 -2.94 13.37 -3.78
CA THR A 109 -2.88 13.47 -2.32
C THR A 109 -3.35 14.84 -1.90
N VAL A 110 -3.97 14.92 -0.72
CA VAL A 110 -4.40 16.18 -0.09
C VAL A 110 -4.06 16.15 1.40
N LYS A 111 -3.67 17.30 1.97
CA LYS A 111 -3.22 17.39 3.37
C LYS A 111 -4.36 17.38 4.38
N GLU A 112 -5.59 17.57 3.93
CA GLU A 112 -6.78 17.57 4.77
C GLU A 112 -6.88 16.25 5.54
N THR A 113 -6.90 16.35 6.87
CA THR A 113 -7.07 15.21 7.75
C THR A 113 -8.53 14.79 7.78
N ILE A 114 -8.79 13.50 7.54
CA ILE A 114 -10.14 12.93 7.63
C ILE A 114 -10.32 11.97 8.80
N ALA A 115 -9.23 11.45 9.36
CA ALA A 115 -9.29 10.48 10.45
C ALA A 115 -8.00 10.42 11.28
N ASP A 116 -8.14 9.86 12.47
CA ASP A 116 -7.09 9.36 13.35
C ASP A 116 -7.07 7.83 13.28
N VAL A 117 -5.89 7.24 13.25
CA VAL A 117 -5.68 5.79 13.24
C VAL A 117 -4.86 5.42 14.46
N TYR A 118 -5.39 4.54 15.31
CA TYR A 118 -4.78 4.15 16.58
C TYR A 118 -4.08 2.81 16.46
N ASN A 119 -2.76 2.86 16.19
CA ASN A 119 -1.98 1.69 15.83
C ASN A 119 -1.41 0.98 17.07
N ASN A 120 -2.27 0.68 18.05
CA ASN A 120 -1.83 0.24 19.36
C ASN A 120 -1.34 -1.22 19.37
N ASP A 121 -1.94 -2.13 18.60
CA ASP A 121 -1.47 -3.52 18.47
C ASP A 121 -1.97 -4.19 17.17
N SER A 122 -1.11 -4.26 16.15
CA SER A 122 -1.45 -5.02 14.93
C SER A 122 -1.38 -6.53 15.20
N THR A 123 -2.53 -7.19 15.34
CA THR A 123 -2.60 -8.66 15.57
C THR A 123 -2.00 -9.48 14.41
N TRP A 124 -2.00 -8.92 13.20
CA TRP A 124 -1.51 -9.58 11.99
C TRP A 124 0.00 -9.44 11.77
N PHE A 125 0.67 -8.48 12.40
CA PHE A 125 2.08 -8.21 12.15
C PHE A 125 2.98 -8.97 13.14
N LYS A 126 3.63 -10.03 12.65
CA LYS A 126 4.53 -10.90 13.43
C LYS A 126 6.01 -10.50 13.34
N GLY A 127 6.29 -9.23 13.04
CA GLY A 127 7.66 -8.72 12.86
C GLY A 127 8.28 -9.02 11.49
N TYR A 128 9.54 -8.60 11.34
CA TYR A 128 10.32 -8.73 10.10
C TYR A 128 11.04 -10.07 10.01
N ASN A 129 10.26 -11.15 9.88
CA ASN A 129 10.74 -12.53 9.76
C ASN A 129 10.91 -12.98 8.30
N GLU A 130 11.33 -14.23 8.08
CA GLU A 130 11.47 -14.79 6.73
C GLU A 130 10.19 -14.71 5.89
N ARG A 131 9.03 -14.98 6.51
CA ARG A 131 7.74 -14.90 5.82
C ARG A 131 7.46 -13.47 5.36
N TYR A 132 7.75 -12.47 6.18
CA TYR A 132 7.62 -11.07 5.79
C TYR A 132 8.41 -10.77 4.50
N PHE A 133 9.67 -11.20 4.43
CA PHE A 133 10.50 -10.97 3.24
C PHE A 133 10.02 -11.75 2.03
N LYS A 134 9.59 -13.02 2.19
CA LYS A 134 9.00 -13.80 1.09
C LYS A 134 7.71 -13.17 0.56
N ASP A 135 6.80 -12.78 1.45
CA ASP A 135 5.54 -12.13 1.09
C ASP A 135 5.79 -10.79 0.39
N LYS A 136 6.80 -10.02 0.85
CA LYS A 136 7.20 -8.78 0.18
C LYS A 136 7.78 -9.02 -1.21
N GLY A 137 8.54 -10.10 -1.39
CA GLY A 137 9.02 -10.56 -2.70
C GLY A 137 7.89 -10.88 -3.66
N ALA A 138 6.89 -11.64 -3.19
CA ALA A 138 5.67 -11.94 -3.94
C ALA A 138 4.91 -10.66 -4.35
N LEU A 139 4.79 -9.70 -3.43
CA LEU A 139 4.17 -8.40 -3.70
C LEU A 139 4.91 -7.62 -4.79
N PHE A 140 6.24 -7.57 -4.77
CA PHE A 140 7.03 -6.88 -5.79
C PHE A 140 6.83 -7.49 -7.19
N TYR A 141 6.74 -8.81 -7.28
CA TYR A 141 6.40 -9.48 -8.54
C TYR A 141 4.97 -9.17 -8.99
N ALA A 142 4.01 -9.18 -8.06
CA ALA A 142 2.61 -8.85 -8.35
C ALA A 142 2.45 -7.41 -8.86
N LEU A 143 3.20 -6.45 -8.29
CA LEU A 143 3.24 -5.06 -8.76
C LEU A 143 3.78 -4.96 -10.19
N SER A 144 4.95 -5.55 -10.45
CA SER A 144 5.51 -5.58 -11.80
C SER A 144 6.43 -6.79 -12.03
N PRO A 145 6.03 -7.75 -12.89
CA PRO A 145 6.88 -8.86 -13.29
C PRO A 145 8.19 -8.44 -13.98
N LEU A 146 8.22 -7.24 -14.58
CA LEU A 146 9.40 -6.71 -15.27
C LEU A 146 10.36 -6.02 -14.29
N PHE A 147 9.83 -5.28 -13.31
CA PHE A 147 10.63 -4.42 -12.43
C PHE A 147 10.82 -4.95 -11.00
N TYR A 148 10.31 -6.14 -10.66
CA TYR A 148 10.39 -6.66 -9.29
C TYR A 148 11.82 -6.71 -8.73
N ARG A 149 12.84 -7.01 -9.55
CA ARG A 149 14.24 -7.00 -9.13
C ARG A 149 14.72 -5.60 -8.72
N LEU A 150 14.25 -4.56 -9.40
CA LEU A 150 14.55 -3.18 -9.03
C LEU A 150 13.87 -2.80 -7.70
N PHE A 151 12.64 -3.25 -7.46
CA PHE A 151 11.97 -3.06 -6.17
C PHE A 151 12.70 -3.78 -5.03
N ILE A 152 13.19 -5.00 -5.28
CA ILE A 152 14.03 -5.74 -4.33
C ILE A 152 15.30 -4.95 -4.00
N LEU A 153 16.04 -4.49 -5.03
CA LEU A 153 17.25 -3.70 -4.83
C LEU A 153 16.98 -2.42 -4.04
N GLN A 154 15.95 -1.68 -4.42
CA GLN A 154 15.52 -0.47 -3.73
C GLN A 154 15.17 -0.75 -2.26
N PHE A 155 14.45 -1.83 -1.99
CA PHE A 155 14.11 -2.24 -0.62
C PHE A 155 15.35 -2.55 0.20
N LEU A 156 16.29 -3.34 -0.34
CA LEU A 156 17.54 -3.69 0.35
C LEU A 156 18.35 -2.44 0.74
N VAL A 157 18.34 -1.39 -0.09
CA VAL A 157 19.05 -0.13 0.20
C VAL A 157 18.26 0.72 1.19
N ARG A 158 16.98 1.01 0.91
CA ARG A 158 16.18 1.98 1.68
C ARG A 158 15.69 1.46 3.03
N LYS A 159 15.60 0.14 3.19
CA LYS A 159 15.11 -0.52 4.41
C LYS A 159 16.20 -1.32 5.11
N ARG A 160 17.47 -0.95 4.93
CA ARG A 160 18.62 -1.61 5.59
C ARG A 160 18.42 -1.75 7.10
N ASN A 161 18.08 -0.65 7.79
CA ASN A 161 17.94 -0.61 9.24
C ASN A 161 16.86 -1.55 9.80
N LEU A 162 15.90 -1.97 8.96
CA LEU A 162 14.80 -2.85 9.35
C LEU A 162 15.27 -4.30 9.56
N TYR A 163 16.26 -4.76 8.80
CA TYR A 163 16.67 -6.17 8.80
C TYR A 163 18.08 -6.41 9.33
N THR A 164 18.96 -5.41 9.37
CA THR A 164 20.37 -5.60 9.75
C THR A 164 20.58 -6.08 11.18
N ALA A 165 19.58 -5.96 12.06
CA ALA A 165 19.65 -6.48 13.41
C ALA A 165 19.60 -8.02 13.48
N HIS A 166 18.96 -8.67 12.50
CA HIS A 166 18.68 -10.11 12.54
C HIS A 166 19.10 -10.87 11.28
N TYR A 167 19.24 -10.18 10.15
CA TYR A 167 19.57 -10.78 8.86
C TYR A 167 20.64 -9.97 8.14
N ASN A 168 21.50 -10.66 7.39
CA ASN A 168 22.39 -9.99 6.44
C ASN A 168 21.65 -9.68 5.12
N LYS A 169 22.21 -8.76 4.34
CA LYS A 169 21.62 -8.30 3.07
C LYS A 169 21.41 -9.44 2.05
N ASN A 170 22.32 -10.42 2.00
CA ASN A 170 22.26 -11.51 1.04
C ASN A 170 21.11 -12.48 1.35
N THR A 171 20.94 -12.82 2.63
CA THR A 171 19.81 -13.64 3.11
C THR A 171 18.49 -12.96 2.79
N VAL A 172 18.36 -11.66 3.07
CA VAL A 172 17.13 -10.90 2.73
C VAL A 172 16.89 -10.86 1.22
N ALA A 173 17.93 -10.68 0.41
CA ALA A 173 17.82 -10.71 -1.04
C ALA A 173 17.32 -12.08 -1.55
N GLN A 174 17.85 -13.18 -1.01
CA GLN A 174 17.41 -14.54 -1.34
C GLN A 174 15.95 -14.80 -0.93
N LEU A 175 15.54 -14.33 0.25
CA LEU A 175 14.15 -14.46 0.72
C LEU A 175 13.17 -13.66 -0.17
N LEU A 176 13.53 -12.43 -0.54
CA LEU A 176 12.75 -11.62 -1.46
C LEU A 176 12.65 -12.26 -2.86
N LEU A 177 13.77 -12.75 -3.40
CA LEU A 177 13.79 -13.39 -4.71
C LEU A 177 13.02 -14.71 -4.72
N SER A 178 13.18 -15.54 -3.69
CA SER A 178 12.45 -16.81 -3.57
C SER A 178 10.94 -16.56 -3.50
N GLY A 179 10.48 -15.62 -2.68
CA GLY A 179 9.06 -15.23 -2.63
C GLY A 179 8.51 -14.75 -3.97
N ALA A 180 9.28 -13.95 -4.72
CA ALA A 180 8.91 -13.51 -6.07
C ALA A 180 8.79 -14.68 -7.06
N LEU A 181 9.76 -15.61 -7.05
CA LEU A 181 9.78 -16.78 -7.93
C LEU A 181 8.67 -17.78 -7.59
N GLU A 182 8.40 -18.01 -6.30
CA GLU A 182 7.28 -18.84 -5.86
C GLU A 182 5.93 -18.29 -6.36
N PHE A 183 5.74 -16.97 -6.26
CA PHE A 183 4.54 -16.32 -6.77
C PHE A 183 4.44 -16.48 -8.30
N LYS A 184 5.55 -16.25 -9.02
CA LYS A 184 5.62 -16.45 -10.47
C LYS A 184 5.18 -17.87 -10.86
N ASN A 185 5.81 -18.89 -10.27
CA ASN A 185 5.54 -20.29 -10.60
C ASN A 185 4.07 -20.66 -10.34
N LYS A 186 3.51 -20.21 -9.21
CA LYS A 186 2.09 -20.44 -8.87
C LYS A 186 1.14 -19.73 -9.85
N ARG A 187 1.52 -18.55 -10.37
CA ARG A 187 0.73 -17.81 -11.37
C ARG A 187 0.78 -18.48 -12.73
N ASP A 188 1.95 -18.94 -13.15
CA ASP A 188 2.15 -19.56 -14.46
C ASP A 188 1.48 -20.95 -14.52
N ASN A 189 1.50 -21.70 -13.42
CA ASN A 189 0.79 -22.99 -13.32
C ASN A 189 -0.74 -22.87 -13.31
N LYS A 190 -1.30 -21.71 -12.93
CA LYS A 190 -2.75 -21.44 -13.02
C LYS A 190 -3.22 -21.02 -14.43
N LYS A 191 -2.29 -20.78 -15.35
CA LYS A 191 -2.58 -20.40 -16.74
C LYS A 191 -2.51 -21.57 -17.72
N LYS A 192 -2.00 -22.72 -17.27
CA LYS A 192 -2.10 -24.01 -17.95
C LYS A 192 -3.39 -24.68 -17.53
#